data_AF-T1A7Z1-F1
#
_entry.id   AF-T1A7Z1-F1
#
_cell.length_a   1.000
_cell.length_b   1.000
_cell.length_c   1.000
_cell.angle_alpha   90.00
_cell.angle_beta   90.00
_cell.angle_gamma   90.00
#
_symmetry.space_group_name_H-M   'P 1'
#
loop_
_entity.id
_entity.type
_entity.pdbx_description
1 polymer ?
#
loop_
_entity_poly.entity_id
_entity_poly.type
_entity_poly.pdbx_seq_one_letter_code
_entity_poly.pdbx_strand_id
1 'polypeptide(L)'
;LDSGVDPSLADLQGRITWFKSYITGGSQSPNDTFGHGSVIAQILGGSAVSGFPGGVAPDANLYIAQIASSENNYLGYDTQAFQDLIAQGARIFNMSYGPFDEVTSSTSGSFYSTFFNPLIQQSNGLFLVAAMNQGNPQPSSLAGLPYLDPAALENWIAVVNVAIDSNGNPAGLYTGSIAPSNACGVAAQWCISAPGEVQYLPIAGTTYGGLGYGTSFATAVVSGVAALVSQAYPWMAGPNLQDTILTTATPLGTGPYPNATYGWGMVNAAAAVNGPAQFAFGAFDADIGSDSSTFSNAIGGAGSLALTGSTGTLTLSGANTYSGGTTVDSGNLWLSGSLASNVTLSGGSFGGPGTINGSVTNTGGTLISQAAVGGQGLTLTGNYTANSASTTAIALGNPLTVDGSASLAGILEILAPATTYTPTSTETLINYGSETGSFGSQTYGAGVYWTVSNLSYGSKALTATVTASNVAQTSALLPGADAVTLATAQGVQASLQQPMAGTPRSVPRTPASWPTPRSSWRRVPMRRPTRASP
;
A
#
# COMPACT_ATOMS: atom_id res chain seq x y z
N LEU A 1 -8.44 -18.44 -16.14
CA LEU A 1 -8.63 -19.82 -16.63
C LEU A 1 -9.66 -19.75 -17.75
N ASP A 2 -9.36 -20.21 -18.96
CA ASP A 2 -10.21 -19.92 -20.13
C ASP A 2 -9.94 -20.88 -21.31
N SER A 3 -10.28 -20.49 -22.55
CA SER A 3 -10.07 -21.27 -23.79
C SER A 3 -8.62 -21.35 -24.27
N GLY A 4 -7.69 -20.70 -23.56
CA GLY A 4 -6.26 -20.69 -23.88
C GLY A 4 -5.74 -19.29 -24.16
N VAL A 5 -4.66 -19.20 -24.94
CA VAL A 5 -4.11 -17.93 -25.40
C VAL A 5 -3.38 -18.12 -26.74
N ASP A 6 -3.61 -17.23 -27.71
CA ASP A 6 -2.85 -17.17 -28.96
C ASP A 6 -1.54 -16.38 -28.73
N PRO A 7 -0.37 -17.04 -28.70
CA PRO A 7 0.91 -16.38 -28.45
C PRO A 7 1.41 -15.55 -29.65
N SER A 8 0.76 -15.65 -30.81
CA SER A 8 1.17 -14.93 -32.02
C SER A 8 0.68 -13.48 -32.06
N LEU A 9 -0.35 -13.16 -31.27
CA LEU A 9 -0.90 -11.82 -31.14
C LEU A 9 0.18 -10.84 -30.65
N ALA A 10 0.32 -9.72 -31.35
CA ALA A 10 1.43 -8.79 -31.17
C ALA A 10 1.52 -8.23 -29.74
N ASP A 11 0.40 -8.03 -29.07
CA ASP A 11 0.32 -7.54 -27.69
C ASP A 11 0.59 -8.62 -26.63
N LEU A 12 0.53 -9.91 -27.00
CA LEU A 12 0.78 -11.05 -26.11
C LEU A 12 2.15 -11.71 -26.31
N GLN A 13 2.92 -11.28 -27.32
CA GLN A 13 4.28 -11.77 -27.53
C GLN A 13 5.16 -11.52 -26.31
N GLY A 14 5.68 -12.60 -25.72
CA GLY A 14 6.51 -12.53 -24.51
C GLY A 14 5.75 -12.27 -23.21
N ARG A 15 4.41 -12.23 -23.21
CA ARG A 15 3.59 -11.98 -22.02
C ARG A 15 3.19 -13.23 -21.24
N ILE A 16 3.20 -14.38 -21.89
CA ILE A 16 2.75 -15.65 -21.31
C ILE A 16 3.88 -16.24 -20.46
N THR A 17 3.71 -16.19 -19.15
CA THR A 17 4.68 -16.70 -18.17
C THR A 17 4.58 -18.20 -18.01
N TRP A 18 3.36 -18.74 -18.05
CA TRP A 18 3.09 -20.15 -17.90
C TRP A 18 1.83 -20.55 -18.66
N PHE A 19 1.84 -21.75 -19.22
CA PHE A 19 0.69 -22.33 -19.91
C PHE A 19 0.59 -23.82 -19.63
N LYS A 20 -0.64 -24.30 -19.44
CA LYS A 20 -0.96 -25.73 -19.48
C LYS A 20 -2.37 -25.94 -20.01
N SER A 21 -2.53 -26.96 -20.85
CA SER A 21 -3.84 -27.37 -21.35
C SER A 21 -4.36 -28.58 -20.59
N TYR A 22 -5.61 -28.49 -20.16
CA TYR A 22 -6.35 -29.56 -19.48
C TYR A 22 -7.32 -30.27 -20.42
N ILE A 23 -7.37 -29.86 -21.69
CA ILE A 23 -8.13 -30.55 -22.73
C ILE A 23 -7.48 -31.89 -23.03
N THR A 24 -8.23 -32.97 -22.89
CA THR A 24 -7.78 -34.32 -23.24
C THR A 24 -7.32 -34.37 -24.70
N GLY A 25 -6.05 -34.70 -24.93
CA GLY A 25 -5.44 -34.71 -26.27
C GLY A 25 -5.12 -33.32 -26.85
N GLY A 26 -5.32 -32.25 -26.07
CA GLY A 26 -5.02 -30.87 -26.44
C GLY A 26 -3.51 -30.57 -26.47
N SER A 27 -3.16 -29.50 -27.20
CA SER A 27 -1.79 -29.00 -27.29
C SER A 27 -1.30 -28.47 -25.94
N GLN A 28 -0.08 -28.85 -25.56
CA GLN A 28 0.60 -28.32 -24.37
C GLN A 28 1.45 -27.06 -24.67
N SER A 29 1.45 -26.60 -25.92
CA SER A 29 1.97 -25.28 -26.29
C SER A 29 0.83 -24.25 -26.30
N PRO A 30 1.08 -22.98 -25.93
CA PRO A 30 0.06 -21.93 -25.94
C PRO A 30 -0.66 -21.87 -27.29
N ASN A 31 -1.99 -21.96 -27.22
CA ASN A 31 -2.89 -21.89 -28.36
C ASN A 31 -4.28 -21.44 -27.88
N ASP A 32 -5.05 -20.87 -28.79
CA ASP A 32 -6.48 -20.57 -28.56
C ASP A 32 -7.23 -20.56 -29.88
N THR A 33 -7.95 -21.65 -30.17
CA THR A 33 -8.75 -21.76 -31.38
C THR A 33 -10.16 -21.18 -31.22
N PHE A 34 -10.57 -20.84 -30.00
CA PHE A 34 -11.86 -20.23 -29.73
C PHE A 34 -11.76 -18.71 -29.66
N GLY A 35 -10.71 -18.19 -29.03
CA GLY A 35 -10.33 -16.77 -28.98
C GLY A 35 -10.70 -16.05 -27.69
N HIS A 36 -11.64 -16.56 -26.89
CA HIS A 36 -12.12 -15.86 -25.68
C HIS A 36 -10.98 -15.62 -24.68
N GLY A 37 -10.21 -16.66 -24.35
CA GLY A 37 -9.09 -16.57 -23.41
C GLY A 37 -8.00 -15.60 -23.86
N SER A 38 -7.75 -15.54 -25.16
CA SER A 38 -6.85 -14.53 -25.73
C SER A 38 -7.38 -13.12 -25.50
N VAL A 39 -8.66 -12.83 -25.77
CA VAL A 39 -9.24 -11.50 -25.50
C VAL A 39 -9.11 -11.14 -24.00
N ILE A 40 -9.39 -12.08 -23.09
CA ILE A 40 -9.20 -11.88 -21.64
C ILE A 40 -7.74 -11.52 -21.32
N ALA A 41 -6.78 -12.23 -21.91
CA ALA A 41 -5.35 -11.96 -21.73
C ALA A 41 -4.95 -10.56 -22.26
N GLN A 42 -5.47 -10.14 -23.41
CA GLN A 42 -5.22 -8.81 -23.98
C GLN A 42 -5.70 -7.71 -23.01
N ILE A 43 -6.97 -7.77 -22.60
CA ILE A 43 -7.59 -6.75 -21.71
C ILE A 43 -6.87 -6.66 -20.37
N LEU A 44 -6.48 -7.81 -19.81
CA LEU A 44 -5.83 -7.86 -18.50
C LEU A 44 -4.40 -7.31 -18.58
N GLY A 45 -3.57 -7.81 -19.50
CA GLY A 45 -2.13 -7.53 -19.48
C GLY A 45 -1.42 -7.60 -20.83
N GLY A 46 -2.14 -7.39 -21.92
CA GLY A 46 -1.53 -7.19 -23.24
C GLY A 46 -0.69 -5.91 -23.28
N SER A 47 0.45 -5.96 -23.97
CA SER A 47 1.31 -4.78 -24.16
C SER A 47 0.70 -3.80 -25.15
N ALA A 48 1.05 -2.52 -24.98
CA ALA A 48 0.65 -1.50 -25.94
C ALA A 48 1.29 -1.76 -27.32
N VAL A 49 0.45 -1.76 -28.36
CA VAL A 49 0.87 -1.88 -29.77
C VAL A 49 0.05 -0.94 -30.64
N SER A 50 0.37 -0.84 -31.93
CA SER A 50 -0.41 -0.01 -32.85
C SER A 50 -1.87 -0.46 -32.89
N GLY A 51 -2.79 0.43 -32.54
CA GLY A 51 -4.23 0.15 -32.52
C GLY A 51 -4.76 -0.47 -31.22
N PHE A 52 -3.89 -0.74 -30.24
CA PHE A 52 -4.28 -1.24 -28.91
C PHE A 52 -3.45 -0.56 -27.82
N PRO A 53 -4.05 0.26 -26.94
CA PRO A 53 -3.30 1.05 -25.95
C PRO A 53 -2.64 0.20 -24.85
N GLY A 54 -2.90 -1.10 -24.81
CA GLY A 54 -2.48 -2.01 -23.76
C GLY A 54 -3.65 -2.42 -22.88
N GLY A 55 -3.47 -3.55 -22.20
CA GLY A 55 -4.36 -3.99 -21.13
C GLY A 55 -4.25 -3.11 -19.89
N VAL A 56 -5.08 -3.40 -18.89
CA VAL A 56 -5.13 -2.64 -17.64
C VAL A 56 -3.82 -2.74 -16.84
N ALA A 57 -3.19 -3.92 -16.84
CA ALA A 57 -1.93 -4.20 -16.16
C ALA A 57 -0.91 -4.80 -17.15
N PRO A 58 -0.34 -3.99 -18.07
CA PRO A 58 0.49 -4.48 -19.18
C PRO A 58 1.82 -5.09 -18.73
N ASP A 59 2.19 -4.95 -17.45
CA ASP A 59 3.38 -5.55 -16.85
C ASP A 59 3.07 -6.83 -16.04
N ALA A 60 1.80 -7.21 -15.88
CA ALA A 60 1.41 -8.41 -15.14
C ALA A 60 1.85 -9.71 -15.85
N ASN A 61 2.39 -10.66 -15.07
CA ASN A 61 2.70 -12.01 -15.54
C ASN A 61 1.42 -12.81 -15.82
N LEU A 62 1.29 -13.37 -17.04
CA LEU A 62 0.08 -14.10 -17.44
C LEU A 62 0.28 -15.62 -17.28
N TYR A 63 -0.50 -16.23 -16.40
CA TYR A 63 -0.54 -17.67 -16.16
C TYR A 63 -1.84 -18.25 -16.72
N ILE A 64 -1.73 -19.09 -17.76
CA ILE A 64 -2.88 -19.51 -18.55
C ILE A 64 -3.13 -21.01 -18.38
N ALA A 65 -4.25 -21.35 -17.73
CA ALA A 65 -4.82 -22.69 -17.77
C ALA A 65 -5.92 -22.74 -18.84
N GLN A 66 -5.69 -23.55 -19.88
CA GLN A 66 -6.68 -23.82 -20.93
C GLN A 66 -7.63 -24.94 -20.46
N ILE A 67 -8.90 -24.58 -20.22
CA ILE A 67 -9.95 -25.45 -19.66
C ILE A 67 -11.22 -25.54 -20.52
N ALA A 68 -11.27 -24.81 -21.64
CA ALA A 68 -12.36 -24.86 -22.61
C ALA A 68 -11.86 -25.23 -24.00
N SER A 69 -12.60 -26.12 -24.67
CA SER A 69 -12.27 -26.56 -26.04
C SER A 69 -12.56 -25.51 -27.10
N SER A 70 -12.21 -25.81 -28.36
CA SER A 70 -12.51 -24.99 -29.55
C SER A 70 -14.00 -24.71 -29.75
N GLU A 71 -14.89 -25.49 -29.14
CA GLU A 71 -16.35 -25.35 -29.20
C GLU A 71 -16.91 -24.60 -28.00
N ASN A 72 -16.05 -23.99 -27.17
CA ASN A 72 -16.40 -23.37 -25.89
C ASN A 72 -17.00 -24.35 -24.87
N ASN A 73 -16.68 -25.63 -24.99
CA ASN A 73 -17.07 -26.64 -24.01
C ASN A 73 -16.05 -26.62 -22.86
N TYR A 74 -16.43 -25.99 -21.75
CA TYR A 74 -15.67 -26.04 -20.50
C TYR A 74 -15.72 -27.46 -19.93
N LEU A 75 -14.57 -27.98 -19.50
CA LEU A 75 -14.42 -29.33 -18.95
C LEU A 75 -15.06 -29.52 -17.56
N GLY A 76 -15.91 -28.58 -17.13
CA GLY A 76 -16.30 -28.41 -15.73
C GLY A 76 -15.22 -27.70 -14.92
N TYR A 77 -15.35 -27.73 -13.61
CA TYR A 77 -14.36 -27.15 -12.70
C TYR A 77 -13.20 -28.13 -12.51
N ASP A 78 -12.02 -27.79 -13.04
CA ASP A 78 -10.81 -28.61 -12.91
C ASP A 78 -9.98 -28.15 -11.71
N THR A 79 -10.00 -28.93 -10.62
CA THR A 79 -9.25 -28.61 -9.40
C THR A 79 -7.75 -28.57 -9.66
N GLN A 80 -7.24 -29.43 -10.56
CA GLN A 80 -5.80 -29.48 -10.87
C GLN A 80 -5.36 -28.20 -11.57
N ALA A 81 -6.21 -27.61 -12.42
CA ALA A 81 -5.92 -26.33 -13.06
C ALA A 81 -5.67 -25.21 -12.04
N PHE A 82 -6.51 -25.10 -11.03
CA PHE A 82 -6.30 -24.13 -9.95
C PHE A 82 -5.07 -24.48 -9.10
N GLN A 83 -4.89 -25.74 -8.72
CA GLN A 83 -3.75 -26.17 -7.92
C GLN A 83 -2.41 -25.89 -8.61
N ASP A 84 -2.31 -26.13 -9.91
CA ASP A 84 -1.10 -25.84 -10.68
C ASP A 84 -0.84 -24.34 -10.77
N LEU A 85 -1.88 -23.51 -10.98
CA LEU A 85 -1.75 -22.05 -10.94
C LEU A 85 -1.29 -21.56 -9.56
N ILE A 86 -1.87 -22.08 -8.48
CA ILE A 86 -1.47 -21.78 -7.10
C ILE A 86 -0.01 -22.17 -6.87
N ALA A 87 0.42 -23.32 -7.38
CA ALA A 87 1.80 -23.80 -7.31
C ALA A 87 2.78 -22.93 -8.13
N GLN A 88 2.31 -22.27 -9.18
CA GLN A 88 3.08 -21.23 -9.89
C GLN A 88 3.11 -19.88 -9.15
N GLY A 89 2.41 -19.75 -8.01
CA GLY A 89 2.36 -18.53 -7.23
C GLY A 89 1.22 -17.57 -7.62
N ALA A 90 0.28 -18.00 -8.47
CA ALA A 90 -0.88 -17.16 -8.80
C ALA A 90 -1.74 -16.91 -7.55
N ARG A 91 -2.20 -15.66 -7.40
CA ARG A 91 -3.06 -15.19 -6.29
C ARG A 91 -4.28 -14.40 -6.76
N ILE A 92 -4.43 -14.18 -8.06
CA ILE A 92 -5.59 -13.50 -8.65
C ILE A 92 -6.11 -14.41 -9.77
N PHE A 93 -7.35 -14.87 -9.64
CA PHE A 93 -7.97 -15.83 -10.55
C PHE A 93 -9.11 -15.16 -11.32
N ASN A 94 -8.91 -14.95 -12.62
CA ASN A 94 -9.99 -14.55 -13.52
C ASN A 94 -10.80 -15.78 -13.97
N MET A 95 -12.10 -15.73 -13.70
CA MET A 95 -13.08 -16.75 -14.07
C MET A 95 -14.20 -16.11 -14.88
N SER A 96 -13.92 -15.97 -16.19
CA SER A 96 -14.85 -15.42 -17.17
C SER A 96 -15.79 -16.49 -17.76
N TYR A 97 -16.25 -17.41 -16.92
CA TYR A 97 -17.12 -18.53 -17.27
C TYR A 97 -17.97 -18.94 -16.06
N GLY A 98 -19.06 -19.67 -16.31
CA GLY A 98 -19.96 -20.11 -15.26
C GLY A 98 -21.27 -20.62 -15.84
N PRO A 99 -22.16 -21.14 -14.98
CA PRO A 99 -23.47 -21.59 -15.38
C PRO A 99 -24.42 -20.40 -15.58
N PHE A 100 -25.54 -20.63 -16.26
CA PHE A 100 -26.52 -19.58 -16.55
C PHE A 100 -27.68 -19.50 -15.52
N ASP A 101 -27.68 -20.37 -14.51
CA ASP A 101 -28.70 -20.36 -13.46
C ASP A 101 -28.47 -19.20 -12.48
N GLU A 102 -29.55 -18.53 -12.08
CA GLU A 102 -29.49 -17.51 -11.03
C GLU A 102 -29.18 -18.14 -9.68
N VAL A 103 -28.31 -17.50 -8.90
CA VAL A 103 -27.90 -18.01 -7.57
C VAL A 103 -29.08 -18.32 -6.65
N THR A 104 -30.14 -17.52 -6.69
CA THR A 104 -31.35 -17.70 -5.86
C THR A 104 -32.19 -18.91 -6.25
N SER A 105 -31.95 -19.49 -7.43
CA SER A 105 -32.61 -20.70 -7.92
C SER A 105 -31.74 -21.95 -7.81
N SER A 106 -30.48 -21.79 -7.41
CA SER A 106 -29.48 -22.84 -7.46
C SER A 106 -29.49 -23.74 -6.23
N THR A 107 -29.17 -25.02 -6.45
CA THR A 107 -28.91 -26.00 -5.38
C THR A 107 -27.45 -26.47 -5.36
N SER A 108 -26.60 -25.87 -6.21
CA SER A 108 -25.21 -26.28 -6.42
C SER A 108 -24.23 -25.78 -5.36
N GLY A 109 -24.71 -25.07 -4.31
CA GLY A 109 -23.87 -24.47 -3.27
C GLY A 109 -22.87 -25.45 -2.66
N SER A 110 -23.34 -26.61 -2.19
CA SER A 110 -22.47 -27.64 -1.59
C SER A 110 -21.37 -28.15 -2.53
N PHE A 111 -21.66 -28.26 -3.83
CA PHE A 111 -20.68 -28.66 -4.83
C PHE A 111 -19.60 -27.57 -4.97
N TYR A 112 -19.99 -26.31 -5.11
CA TYR A 112 -19.04 -25.19 -5.21
C TYR A 112 -18.20 -25.02 -3.96
N SER A 113 -18.81 -25.07 -2.77
CA SER A 113 -18.08 -25.00 -1.49
C SER A 113 -17.02 -26.08 -1.38
N THR A 114 -17.37 -27.33 -1.71
CA THR A 114 -16.43 -28.46 -1.68
C THR A 114 -15.26 -28.24 -2.64
N PHE A 115 -15.52 -27.60 -3.77
CA PHE A 115 -14.51 -27.32 -4.78
C PHE A 115 -13.62 -26.12 -4.43
N PHE A 116 -14.21 -24.97 -4.09
CA PHE A 116 -13.50 -23.69 -3.96
C PHE A 116 -12.95 -23.41 -2.57
N ASN A 117 -13.59 -23.86 -1.49
CA ASN A 117 -13.11 -23.55 -0.14
C ASN A 117 -11.66 -24.05 0.09
N PRO A 118 -11.27 -25.27 -0.31
CA PRO A 118 -9.88 -25.70 -0.22
C PRO A 118 -8.92 -24.84 -1.04
N LEU A 119 -9.33 -24.37 -2.22
CA LEU A 119 -8.53 -23.52 -3.10
C LEU A 119 -8.37 -22.11 -2.56
N ILE A 120 -9.42 -21.54 -1.96
CA ILE A 120 -9.39 -20.25 -1.26
C ILE A 120 -8.40 -20.35 -0.10
N GLN A 121 -8.52 -21.38 0.74
CA GLN A 121 -7.64 -21.59 1.88
C GLN A 121 -6.18 -21.85 1.46
N GLN A 122 -5.95 -22.62 0.40
CA GLN A 122 -4.61 -22.93 -0.10
C GLN A 122 -3.92 -21.71 -0.73
N SER A 123 -4.67 -20.91 -1.49
CA SER A 123 -4.11 -19.78 -2.22
C SER A 123 -4.03 -18.51 -1.39
N ASN A 124 -4.98 -18.33 -0.46
CA ASN A 124 -5.34 -17.04 0.12
C ASN A 124 -5.44 -15.93 -0.95
N GLY A 125 -5.87 -16.29 -2.16
CA GLY A 125 -5.91 -15.42 -3.34
C GLY A 125 -7.32 -14.95 -3.67
N LEU A 126 -7.44 -13.93 -4.52
CA LEU A 126 -8.70 -13.32 -4.95
C LEU A 126 -9.27 -14.05 -6.19
N PHE A 127 -10.58 -14.34 -6.17
CA PHE A 127 -11.33 -14.94 -7.27
C PHE A 127 -12.31 -13.90 -7.85
N LEU A 128 -12.17 -13.63 -9.14
CA LEU A 128 -12.95 -12.65 -9.89
C LEU A 128 -13.83 -13.39 -10.89
N VAL A 129 -15.14 -13.29 -10.72
CA VAL A 129 -16.10 -14.14 -11.41
C VAL A 129 -17.14 -13.31 -12.15
N ALA A 130 -17.28 -13.58 -13.44
CA ALA A 130 -18.27 -12.93 -14.28
C ALA A 130 -19.70 -13.24 -13.78
N ALA A 131 -20.56 -12.23 -13.69
CA ALA A 131 -21.96 -12.40 -13.26
C ALA A 131 -22.85 -13.14 -14.27
N MET A 132 -22.33 -13.38 -15.49
CA MET A 132 -23.00 -13.91 -16.68
C MET A 132 -23.92 -12.90 -17.40
N ASN A 133 -24.42 -13.29 -18.56
CA ASN A 133 -24.89 -12.38 -19.60
C ASN A 133 -26.34 -12.67 -20.07
N GLN A 134 -27.26 -12.90 -19.13
CA GLN A 134 -28.66 -13.21 -19.41
C GLN A 134 -29.60 -12.00 -19.22
N GLY A 135 -29.09 -10.87 -18.72
CA GLY A 135 -29.93 -9.73 -18.34
C GLY A 135 -30.76 -9.98 -17.08
N ASN A 136 -30.35 -10.95 -16.26
CA ASN A 136 -31.06 -11.36 -15.06
C ASN A 136 -30.86 -10.38 -13.91
N PRO A 137 -31.83 -10.25 -12.99
CA PRO A 137 -31.69 -9.44 -11.77
C PRO A 137 -30.72 -10.03 -10.75
N GLN A 138 -30.29 -11.28 -10.91
CA GLN A 138 -29.34 -11.97 -10.05
C GLN A 138 -28.10 -12.42 -10.83
N PRO A 139 -26.93 -12.54 -10.17
CA PRO A 139 -25.76 -13.13 -10.76
C PRO A 139 -25.96 -14.65 -10.90
N SER A 140 -25.07 -15.28 -11.68
CA SER A 140 -25.02 -16.74 -11.77
C SER A 140 -24.76 -17.40 -10.43
N SER A 141 -25.09 -18.68 -10.31
CA SER A 141 -24.83 -19.46 -9.09
C SER A 141 -23.37 -19.51 -8.66
N LEU A 142 -22.44 -19.42 -9.61
CA LEU A 142 -21.00 -19.36 -9.33
C LEU A 142 -20.57 -17.97 -8.84
N ALA A 143 -20.94 -16.90 -9.55
CA ALA A 143 -20.60 -15.54 -9.12
C ALA A 143 -21.26 -15.18 -7.79
N GLY A 144 -22.47 -15.69 -7.55
CA GLY A 144 -23.20 -15.55 -6.31
C GLY A 144 -22.82 -16.55 -5.21
N LEU A 145 -21.76 -17.36 -5.36
CA LEU A 145 -21.39 -18.43 -4.40
C LEU A 145 -21.50 -18.01 -2.92
N PRO A 146 -21.01 -16.83 -2.47
CA PRO A 146 -21.13 -16.42 -1.07
C PRO A 146 -22.57 -16.35 -0.51
N TYR A 147 -23.60 -16.25 -1.37
CA TYR A 147 -25.00 -16.36 -0.96
C TYR A 147 -25.37 -17.78 -0.50
N LEU A 148 -24.79 -18.79 -1.15
CA LEU A 148 -25.03 -20.21 -0.86
C LEU A 148 -24.07 -20.73 0.23
N ASP A 149 -22.87 -20.16 0.31
CA ASP A 149 -21.87 -20.47 1.32
C ASP A 149 -21.09 -19.21 1.73
N PRO A 150 -21.45 -18.61 2.89
CA PRO A 150 -20.78 -17.41 3.38
C PRO A 150 -19.28 -17.56 3.65
N ALA A 151 -18.75 -18.79 3.77
CA ALA A 151 -17.32 -19.00 3.97
C ALA A 151 -16.46 -18.58 2.76
N ALA A 152 -17.06 -18.45 1.58
CA ALA A 152 -16.39 -17.96 0.39
C ALA A 152 -16.50 -16.43 0.23
N LEU A 153 -17.14 -15.71 1.17
CA LEU A 153 -17.33 -14.27 1.05
C LEU A 153 -16.01 -13.53 0.99
N GLU A 154 -15.10 -13.86 1.90
CA GLU A 154 -13.72 -13.43 1.85
C GLU A 154 -13.06 -14.06 0.61
N ASN A 155 -12.38 -13.26 -0.20
CA ASN A 155 -11.68 -13.65 -1.44
C ASN A 155 -12.52 -13.73 -2.73
N TRP A 156 -13.80 -13.33 -2.74
CA TRP A 156 -14.66 -13.50 -3.93
C TRP A 156 -15.26 -12.19 -4.43
N ILE A 157 -15.16 -11.91 -5.73
CA ILE A 157 -15.81 -10.74 -6.35
C ILE A 157 -16.65 -11.19 -7.54
N ALA A 158 -17.94 -10.87 -7.49
CA ALA A 158 -18.83 -10.93 -8.65
C ALA A 158 -18.66 -9.67 -9.50
N VAL A 159 -18.56 -9.82 -10.82
CA VAL A 159 -18.32 -8.68 -11.73
C VAL A 159 -19.45 -8.53 -12.74
N VAL A 160 -20.07 -7.35 -12.75
CA VAL A 160 -21.11 -6.97 -13.72
C VAL A 160 -20.57 -6.00 -14.78
N ASN A 161 -21.21 -5.98 -15.95
CA ASN A 161 -20.84 -5.15 -17.08
C ASN A 161 -21.71 -3.88 -17.13
N VAL A 162 -21.06 -2.71 -17.11
CA VAL A 162 -21.71 -1.42 -17.35
C VAL A 162 -21.41 -0.89 -18.74
N ALA A 163 -22.42 -0.29 -19.37
CA ALA A 163 -22.26 0.45 -20.61
C ALA A 163 -21.58 1.80 -20.35
N ILE A 164 -20.89 2.31 -21.36
CA ILE A 164 -20.26 3.63 -21.35
C ILE A 164 -20.89 4.48 -22.46
N ASP A 165 -21.32 5.69 -22.15
CA ASP A 165 -21.88 6.62 -23.13
C ASP A 165 -20.78 7.25 -24.02
N SER A 166 -21.18 8.02 -25.03
CA SER A 166 -20.25 8.70 -25.93
C SER A 166 -19.35 9.74 -25.25
N ASN A 167 -19.65 10.12 -24.01
CA ASN A 167 -18.87 11.06 -23.21
C ASN A 167 -17.92 10.36 -22.24
N GLY A 168 -17.89 9.02 -22.24
CA GLY A 168 -17.07 8.23 -21.32
C GLY A 168 -17.69 8.00 -19.95
N ASN A 169 -18.98 8.30 -19.77
CA ASN A 169 -19.67 8.12 -18.48
C ASN A 169 -20.41 6.78 -18.40
N PRO A 170 -20.52 6.18 -17.20
CA PRO A 170 -21.37 5.02 -16.97
C PRO A 170 -22.82 5.27 -17.38
N ALA A 171 -23.35 4.43 -18.26
CA ALA A 171 -24.68 4.52 -18.84
C ALA A 171 -25.63 3.40 -18.33
N GLY A 172 -25.36 2.93 -17.10
CA GLY A 172 -26.08 1.83 -16.47
C GLY A 172 -25.56 0.45 -16.85
N LEU A 173 -26.26 -0.61 -16.41
CA LEU A 173 -25.92 -1.97 -16.82
C LEU A 173 -26.04 -2.08 -18.34
N TYR A 174 -25.12 -2.83 -18.95
CA TYR A 174 -25.19 -3.09 -20.38
C TYR A 174 -26.42 -3.97 -20.68
N THR A 175 -27.35 -3.44 -21.48
CA THR A 175 -28.63 -4.11 -21.85
C THR A 175 -28.74 -4.42 -23.35
N GLY A 176 -27.62 -4.41 -24.07
CA GLY A 176 -27.60 -4.72 -25.50
C GLY A 176 -28.06 -6.14 -25.81
N SER A 177 -28.43 -6.39 -27.07
CA SER A 177 -28.94 -7.69 -27.52
C SER A 177 -27.89 -8.81 -27.48
N ILE A 178 -26.60 -8.46 -27.39
CA ILE A 178 -25.48 -9.39 -27.30
C ILE A 178 -24.87 -9.28 -25.92
N ALA A 179 -25.00 -10.33 -25.13
CA ALA A 179 -24.45 -10.42 -23.78
C ALA A 179 -24.93 -9.33 -22.78
N PRO A 180 -26.26 -9.15 -22.57
CA PRO A 180 -26.79 -8.25 -21.56
C PRO A 180 -26.32 -8.65 -20.16
N SER A 181 -25.80 -7.71 -19.37
CA SER A 181 -25.26 -8.02 -18.04
C SER A 181 -26.35 -8.50 -17.10
N ASN A 182 -26.06 -9.57 -16.33
CA ASN A 182 -26.77 -9.80 -15.09
C ASN A 182 -26.46 -8.67 -14.08
N ALA A 183 -27.36 -8.43 -13.14
CA ALA A 183 -27.19 -7.47 -12.04
C ALA A 183 -26.56 -8.15 -10.81
N CYS A 184 -26.03 -7.34 -9.88
CA CYS A 184 -25.40 -7.85 -8.66
C CYS A 184 -26.37 -8.59 -7.72
N GLY A 185 -27.65 -8.20 -7.69
CA GLY A 185 -28.69 -8.85 -6.90
C GLY A 185 -28.30 -9.07 -5.44
N VAL A 186 -28.45 -10.30 -4.97
CA VAL A 186 -28.07 -10.73 -3.61
C VAL A 186 -26.56 -10.66 -3.34
N ALA A 187 -25.73 -10.56 -4.39
CA ALA A 187 -24.29 -10.43 -4.29
C ALA A 187 -23.79 -9.00 -4.08
N ALA A 188 -24.68 -8.02 -3.88
CA ALA A 188 -24.31 -6.60 -3.75
C ALA A 188 -23.08 -6.36 -2.86
N GLN A 189 -22.98 -7.07 -1.73
CA GLN A 189 -21.88 -6.94 -0.76
C GLN A 189 -20.50 -7.34 -1.30
N TRP A 190 -20.41 -8.24 -2.28
CA TRP A 190 -19.16 -8.68 -2.89
C TRP A 190 -19.14 -8.48 -4.41
N CYS A 191 -19.95 -7.54 -4.91
CA CYS A 191 -20.09 -7.28 -6.34
C CYS A 191 -19.52 -5.92 -6.73
N ILE A 192 -18.93 -5.85 -7.91
CA ILE A 192 -18.41 -4.62 -8.51
C ILE A 192 -18.78 -4.54 -9.98
N SER A 193 -18.83 -3.33 -10.51
CA SER A 193 -19.09 -3.04 -11.91
C SER A 193 -17.80 -2.66 -12.65
N ALA A 194 -17.69 -3.01 -13.93
CA ALA A 194 -16.66 -2.48 -14.80
C ALA A 194 -17.16 -2.37 -16.26
N PRO A 195 -16.54 -1.53 -17.10
CA PRO A 195 -16.84 -1.52 -18.53
C PRO A 195 -16.52 -2.89 -19.14
N GLY A 196 -17.51 -3.50 -19.80
CA GLY A 196 -17.35 -4.75 -20.54
C GLY A 196 -17.56 -4.58 -22.05
N GLU A 197 -17.76 -3.36 -22.53
CA GLU A 197 -17.57 -2.99 -23.95
C GLU A 197 -16.11 -2.59 -24.15
N VAL A 198 -15.35 -3.43 -24.86
CA VAL A 198 -13.89 -3.32 -24.95
C VAL A 198 -13.39 -3.54 -26.37
N GLN A 199 -12.36 -2.78 -26.72
CA GLN A 199 -11.60 -2.96 -27.96
C GLN A 199 -10.34 -3.78 -27.70
N TYR A 200 -10.02 -4.68 -28.63
CA TYR A 200 -8.87 -5.59 -28.55
C TYR A 200 -8.38 -5.90 -29.97
N LEU A 201 -7.20 -6.51 -30.11
CA LEU A 201 -6.71 -6.96 -31.41
C LEU A 201 -7.57 -8.13 -31.93
N PRO A 202 -8.09 -8.06 -33.17
CA PRO A 202 -8.87 -9.15 -33.76
C PRO A 202 -8.09 -10.46 -33.78
N ILE A 203 -8.79 -11.56 -33.48
CA ILE A 203 -8.19 -12.90 -33.45
C ILE A 203 -8.62 -13.65 -34.70
N ALA A 204 -7.67 -13.86 -35.61
CA ALA A 204 -7.92 -14.46 -36.91
C ALA A 204 -8.54 -15.87 -36.77
N GLY A 205 -9.59 -16.14 -37.55
CA GLY A 205 -10.26 -17.45 -37.57
C GLY A 205 -11.29 -17.65 -36.44
N THR A 206 -11.57 -16.64 -35.63
CA THR A 206 -12.57 -16.69 -34.54
C THR A 206 -13.69 -15.66 -34.75
N THR A 207 -14.68 -15.63 -33.85
CA THR A 207 -15.74 -14.61 -33.83
C THR A 207 -15.28 -13.29 -33.21
N TYR A 208 -14.09 -13.25 -32.62
CA TYR A 208 -13.55 -12.10 -31.88
C TYR A 208 -12.88 -11.09 -32.84
N GLY A 209 -13.70 -10.25 -33.46
CA GLY A 209 -13.32 -9.31 -34.52
C GLY A 209 -12.76 -7.95 -34.07
N GLY A 210 -12.44 -7.76 -32.79
CA GLY A 210 -11.78 -6.56 -32.26
C GLY A 210 -12.66 -5.59 -31.45
N LEU A 211 -13.95 -5.93 -31.28
CA LEU A 211 -14.86 -5.28 -30.34
C LEU A 211 -15.70 -6.36 -29.68
N GLY A 212 -15.95 -6.24 -28.38
CA GLY A 212 -16.74 -7.22 -27.65
C GLY A 212 -17.48 -6.64 -26.46
N TYR A 213 -18.51 -7.38 -26.04
CA TYR A 213 -19.40 -7.07 -24.93
C TYR A 213 -19.47 -8.26 -23.97
N GLY A 214 -19.46 -8.01 -22.67
CA GLY A 214 -19.84 -9.02 -21.67
C GLY A 214 -19.19 -8.85 -20.30
N THR A 215 -19.78 -9.53 -19.32
CA THR A 215 -19.24 -9.62 -17.96
C THR A 215 -17.86 -10.28 -17.90
N SER A 216 -17.52 -11.15 -18.85
CA SER A 216 -16.17 -11.69 -19.04
C SER A 216 -15.11 -10.58 -19.20
N PHE A 217 -15.40 -9.60 -20.05
CA PHE A 217 -14.48 -8.49 -20.33
C PHE A 217 -14.38 -7.52 -19.16
N ALA A 218 -15.50 -7.23 -18.50
CA ALA A 218 -15.52 -6.49 -17.24
C ALA A 218 -14.66 -7.21 -16.17
N THR A 219 -14.75 -8.53 -16.07
CA THR A 219 -13.94 -9.34 -15.13
C THR A 219 -12.45 -9.23 -15.44
N ALA A 220 -12.06 -9.21 -16.71
CA ALA A 220 -10.67 -8.98 -17.13
C ALA A 220 -10.15 -7.59 -16.72
N VAL A 221 -10.98 -6.55 -16.86
CA VAL A 221 -10.65 -5.19 -16.41
C VAL A 221 -10.39 -5.17 -14.90
N VAL A 222 -11.31 -5.73 -14.09
CA VAL A 222 -11.13 -5.78 -12.63
C VAL A 222 -9.92 -6.63 -12.24
N SER A 223 -9.63 -7.70 -12.98
CA SER A 223 -8.42 -8.53 -12.76
C SER A 223 -7.13 -7.75 -12.99
N GLY A 224 -7.09 -6.88 -14.00
CA GLY A 224 -5.96 -5.99 -14.20
C GLY A 224 -5.83 -4.97 -13.06
N VAL A 225 -6.94 -4.40 -12.58
CA VAL A 225 -6.90 -3.52 -11.40
C VAL A 225 -6.39 -4.25 -10.17
N ALA A 226 -6.84 -5.49 -9.93
CA ALA A 226 -6.32 -6.33 -8.85
C ALA A 226 -4.80 -6.55 -8.96
N ALA A 227 -4.27 -6.74 -10.17
CA ALA A 227 -2.84 -6.85 -10.40
C ALA A 227 -2.09 -5.55 -10.09
N LEU A 228 -2.65 -4.38 -10.43
CA LEU A 228 -2.08 -3.07 -10.08
C LEU A 228 -2.05 -2.86 -8.55
N VAL A 229 -3.12 -3.22 -7.85
CA VAL A 229 -3.17 -3.15 -6.37
C VAL A 229 -2.14 -4.10 -5.76
N SER A 230 -2.04 -5.33 -6.27
CA SER A 230 -1.05 -6.31 -5.81
C SER A 230 0.39 -5.85 -6.08
N GLN A 231 0.64 -5.08 -7.15
CA GLN A 231 1.94 -4.45 -7.38
C GLN A 231 2.24 -3.35 -6.35
N ALA A 232 1.24 -2.51 -6.03
CA ALA A 232 1.37 -1.45 -5.03
C ALA A 232 1.54 -2.02 -3.61
N TYR A 233 0.91 -3.16 -3.33
CA TYR A 233 0.88 -3.83 -2.02
C TYR A 233 1.14 -5.34 -2.17
N PRO A 234 2.40 -5.78 -2.38
CA PRO A 234 2.73 -7.18 -2.65
C PRO A 234 2.34 -8.17 -1.55
N TRP A 235 2.18 -7.69 -0.32
CA TRP A 235 1.79 -8.47 0.85
C TRP A 235 0.27 -8.71 0.95
N MET A 236 -0.56 -7.96 0.21
CA MET A 236 -2.02 -8.10 0.31
C MET A 236 -2.49 -9.49 -0.13
N ALA A 237 -3.21 -10.16 0.76
CA ALA A 237 -3.94 -11.38 0.46
C ALA A 237 -5.27 -11.08 -0.23
N GLY A 238 -5.97 -12.14 -0.66
CA GLY A 238 -7.27 -12.04 -1.32
C GLY A 238 -8.32 -11.19 -0.56
N PRO A 239 -8.48 -11.31 0.77
CA PRO A 239 -9.41 -10.46 1.51
C PRO A 239 -9.01 -8.98 1.47
N ASN A 240 -7.70 -8.67 1.59
CA ASN A 240 -7.22 -7.29 1.53
C ASN A 240 -7.41 -6.68 0.13
N LEU A 241 -7.14 -7.45 -0.92
CA LEU A 241 -7.38 -7.04 -2.31
C LEU A 241 -8.88 -6.81 -2.54
N GLN A 242 -9.73 -7.71 -2.03
CA GLN A 242 -11.18 -7.57 -2.12
C GLN A 242 -11.68 -6.29 -1.46
N ASP A 243 -11.32 -6.05 -0.19
CA ASP A 243 -11.74 -4.86 0.55
C ASP A 243 -11.26 -3.58 -0.15
N THR A 244 -10.01 -3.57 -0.60
CA THR A 244 -9.43 -2.42 -1.31
C THR A 244 -10.15 -2.13 -2.61
N ILE A 245 -10.40 -3.14 -3.46
CA ILE A 245 -11.04 -2.96 -4.77
C ILE A 245 -12.52 -2.56 -4.62
N LEU A 246 -13.25 -3.19 -3.69
CA LEU A 246 -14.66 -2.91 -3.48
C LEU A 246 -14.87 -1.52 -2.87
N THR A 247 -14.15 -1.18 -1.80
CA THR A 247 -14.41 0.08 -1.06
C THR A 247 -13.96 1.33 -1.80
N THR A 248 -13.07 1.19 -2.77
CA THR A 248 -12.57 2.31 -3.61
C THR A 248 -13.38 2.51 -4.89
N ALA A 249 -14.35 1.64 -5.18
CA ALA A 249 -15.21 1.77 -6.35
C ALA A 249 -15.94 3.12 -6.38
N THR A 250 -16.10 3.69 -7.57
CA THR A 250 -16.91 4.89 -7.79
C THR A 250 -18.39 4.49 -7.71
N PRO A 251 -19.16 4.98 -6.73
CA PRO A 251 -20.54 4.54 -6.53
C PRO A 251 -21.42 4.81 -7.76
N LEU A 252 -22.29 3.87 -8.12
CA LEU A 252 -23.22 3.98 -9.25
C LEU A 252 -24.67 3.74 -8.81
N GLY A 253 -25.60 4.54 -9.35
CA GLY A 253 -27.02 4.45 -9.03
C GLY A 253 -27.44 5.41 -7.92
N THR A 254 -28.50 5.06 -7.20
CA THR A 254 -29.02 5.85 -6.07
C THR A 254 -29.22 4.96 -4.85
N GLY A 255 -29.22 5.55 -3.66
CA GLY A 255 -29.44 4.83 -2.39
C GLY A 255 -28.13 4.45 -1.69
N PRO A 256 -28.21 3.59 -0.64
CA PRO A 256 -27.03 3.13 0.07
C PRO A 256 -26.18 2.22 -0.82
N TYR A 257 -24.86 2.27 -0.59
CA TYR A 257 -23.90 1.41 -1.26
C TYR A 257 -23.37 0.37 -0.27
N PRO A 258 -23.13 -0.87 -0.72
CA PRO A 258 -23.38 -1.37 -2.08
C PRO A 258 -24.88 -1.56 -2.40
N ASN A 259 -25.24 -1.56 -3.69
CA ASN A 259 -26.62 -1.76 -4.15
C ASN A 259 -26.79 -3.01 -5.06
N ALA A 260 -28.03 -3.46 -5.23
CA ALA A 260 -28.35 -4.67 -5.98
C ALA A 260 -28.10 -4.57 -7.49
N THR A 261 -27.86 -3.39 -8.05
CA THR A 261 -27.63 -3.24 -9.49
C THR A 261 -26.15 -3.29 -9.82
N TYR A 262 -25.35 -2.47 -9.10
CA TYR A 262 -23.94 -2.20 -9.42
C TYR A 262 -22.97 -2.68 -8.34
N GLY A 263 -23.48 -3.21 -7.23
CA GLY A 263 -22.69 -3.56 -6.06
C GLY A 263 -22.08 -2.31 -5.46
N TRP A 264 -20.77 -2.33 -5.25
CA TRP A 264 -20.02 -1.17 -4.76
C TRP A 264 -19.88 -0.02 -5.77
N GLY A 265 -20.20 -0.26 -7.04
CA GLY A 265 -20.08 0.73 -8.12
C GLY A 265 -19.02 0.33 -9.15
N MET A 266 -18.57 1.30 -9.95
CA MET A 266 -17.58 1.06 -10.99
C MET A 266 -16.18 0.99 -10.41
N VAL A 267 -15.39 -0.01 -10.81
CA VAL A 267 -13.98 -0.15 -10.44
C VAL A 267 -13.20 1.14 -10.69
N ASN A 268 -12.34 1.52 -9.74
CA ASN A 268 -11.54 2.74 -9.79
C ASN A 268 -10.08 2.43 -9.49
N ALA A 269 -9.29 2.19 -10.53
CA ALA A 269 -7.88 1.83 -10.38
C ALA A 269 -7.07 2.91 -9.65
N ALA A 270 -7.32 4.19 -9.93
CA ALA A 270 -6.59 5.31 -9.35
C ALA A 270 -6.82 5.42 -7.83
N ALA A 271 -8.04 5.15 -7.36
CA ALA A 271 -8.31 5.08 -5.92
C ALA A 271 -7.76 3.78 -5.31
N ALA A 272 -7.90 2.64 -5.98
CA ALA A 272 -7.49 1.33 -5.44
C ALA A 272 -5.98 1.24 -5.14
N VAL A 273 -5.12 1.80 -6.00
CA VAL A 273 -3.65 1.80 -5.77
C VAL A 273 -3.19 2.72 -4.63
N ASN A 274 -4.11 3.48 -4.03
CA ASN A 274 -3.87 4.32 -2.84
C ASN A 274 -4.29 3.64 -1.52
N GLY A 275 -4.71 2.38 -1.57
CA GLY A 275 -5.13 1.58 -0.42
C GLY A 275 -6.66 1.51 -0.26
N PRO A 276 -7.19 0.84 0.77
CA PRO A 276 -8.63 0.78 1.01
C PRO A 276 -9.22 2.16 1.29
N ALA A 277 -10.50 2.37 0.98
CA ALA A 277 -11.22 3.59 1.35
C ALA A 277 -12.20 3.37 2.51
N GLN A 278 -12.48 2.11 2.86
CA GLN A 278 -13.21 1.75 4.07
C GLN A 278 -12.68 0.43 4.62
N PHE A 279 -12.89 0.19 5.91
CA PHE A 279 -12.88 -1.16 6.49
C PHE A 279 -14.33 -1.62 6.64
N ALA A 280 -14.84 -2.23 5.58
CA ALA A 280 -16.26 -2.59 5.48
C ALA A 280 -16.58 -4.00 5.97
N PHE A 281 -15.58 -4.89 6.01
CA PHE A 281 -15.77 -6.33 6.22
C PHE A 281 -15.25 -6.83 7.58
N GLY A 282 -15.09 -5.93 8.56
CA GLY A 282 -14.58 -6.27 9.89
C GLY A 282 -13.16 -5.77 10.10
N ALA A 283 -12.28 -6.64 10.61
CA ALA A 283 -10.88 -6.30 10.77
C ALA A 283 -10.16 -6.37 9.42
N PHE A 284 -9.46 -5.29 9.06
CA PHE A 284 -8.48 -5.33 7.99
C PHE A 284 -7.16 -5.82 8.59
N ASP A 285 -6.88 -7.10 8.38
CA ASP A 285 -5.64 -7.73 8.83
C ASP A 285 -4.50 -7.37 7.87
N ALA A 286 -3.63 -6.46 8.30
CA ALA A 286 -2.45 -6.03 7.55
C ALA A 286 -1.21 -6.76 8.07
N ASP A 287 -0.87 -7.91 7.48
CA ASP A 287 0.45 -8.51 7.64
C ASP A 287 1.39 -7.95 6.58
N ILE A 288 2.18 -6.95 6.98
CA ILE A 288 3.07 -6.22 6.06
C ILE A 288 4.45 -6.86 5.92
N GLY A 289 4.73 -7.97 6.62
CA GLY A 289 6.01 -8.67 6.54
C GLY A 289 7.21 -7.72 6.71
N SER A 290 8.05 -7.60 5.68
CA SER A 290 9.17 -6.66 5.62
C SER A 290 8.93 -5.48 4.66
N ASP A 291 7.76 -5.38 4.07
CA ASP A 291 7.42 -4.40 3.04
C ASP A 291 7.14 -3.01 3.63
N SER A 292 7.24 -2.00 2.79
CA SER A 292 6.84 -0.64 3.13
C SER A 292 5.74 -0.17 2.20
N SER A 293 4.63 0.29 2.78
CA SER A 293 3.43 0.67 2.04
C SER A 293 2.78 1.91 2.64
N THR A 294 2.10 2.68 1.79
CA THR A 294 1.33 3.86 2.22
C THR A 294 -0.11 3.71 1.78
N PHE A 295 -1.04 3.86 2.72
CA PHE A 295 -2.45 4.10 2.44
C PHE A 295 -2.70 5.62 2.50
N SER A 296 -3.05 6.18 1.35
CA SER A 296 -3.23 7.63 1.18
C SER A 296 -4.70 8.04 1.03
N ASN A 297 -5.60 7.07 0.83
CA ASN A 297 -7.04 7.32 0.87
C ASN A 297 -7.51 7.73 2.27
N ALA A 298 -8.65 8.44 2.31
CA ALA A 298 -9.40 8.59 3.55
C ALA A 298 -10.14 7.29 3.85
N ILE A 299 -9.84 6.65 4.98
CA ILE A 299 -10.36 5.32 5.32
C ILE A 299 -11.52 5.46 6.31
N GLY A 300 -12.73 5.12 5.90
CA GLY A 300 -13.94 5.10 6.74
C GLY A 300 -14.38 3.69 7.15
N GLY A 301 -15.64 3.56 7.59
CA GLY A 301 -16.26 2.26 7.89
C GLY A 301 -16.32 1.91 9.37
N ALA A 302 -17.05 0.85 9.69
CA ALA A 302 -17.22 0.37 11.07
C ALA A 302 -16.11 -0.61 11.51
N GLY A 303 -15.31 -1.09 10.55
CA GLY A 303 -14.23 -2.03 10.78
C GLY A 303 -13.03 -1.45 11.53
N SER A 304 -12.05 -2.33 11.77
CA SER A 304 -10.82 -2.06 12.52
C SER A 304 -9.59 -2.31 11.66
N LEU A 305 -8.43 -1.80 12.09
CA LEU A 305 -7.13 -2.16 11.53
C LEU A 305 -6.38 -3.06 12.52
N ALA A 306 -5.89 -4.20 12.06
CA ALA A 306 -4.98 -5.05 12.83
C ALA A 306 -3.66 -5.18 12.09
N LEU A 307 -2.58 -4.59 12.66
CA LEU A 307 -1.26 -4.62 12.06
C LEU A 307 -0.39 -5.72 12.67
N THR A 308 0.20 -6.53 11.79
CA THR A 308 1.30 -7.44 12.09
C THR A 308 2.43 -7.27 11.07
N GLY A 309 3.63 -7.71 11.41
CA GLY A 309 4.77 -7.68 10.49
C GLY A 309 6.10 -7.89 11.20
N SER A 310 7.15 -8.11 10.41
CA SER A 310 8.52 -8.26 10.93
C SER A 310 9.21 -6.89 11.05
N THR A 311 9.69 -6.35 9.93
CA THR A 311 10.38 -5.05 9.85
C THR A 311 9.66 -4.03 8.99
N GLY A 312 8.53 -4.42 8.39
CA GLY A 312 7.78 -3.57 7.47
C GLY A 312 7.23 -2.32 8.11
N THR A 313 6.86 -1.34 7.28
CA THR A 313 6.14 -0.13 7.71
C THR A 313 4.87 0.10 6.90
N LEU A 314 3.72 0.21 7.58
CA LEU A 314 2.50 0.74 7.00
C LEU A 314 2.36 2.20 7.37
N THR A 315 2.23 3.08 6.38
CA THR A 315 1.95 4.50 6.59
C THR A 315 0.49 4.82 6.32
N LEU A 316 -0.19 5.43 7.29
CA LEU A 316 -1.50 6.05 7.11
C LEU A 316 -1.31 7.56 6.91
N SER A 317 -1.49 8.05 5.68
CA SER A 317 -1.33 9.47 5.36
C SER A 317 -2.65 10.20 5.12
N GLY A 318 -3.75 9.47 4.92
CA GLY A 318 -5.09 10.03 4.74
C GLY A 318 -5.78 10.42 6.06
N ALA A 319 -7.01 10.92 5.93
CA ALA A 319 -7.90 11.16 7.06
C ALA A 319 -8.69 9.88 7.38
N ASN A 320 -8.29 9.17 8.44
CA ASN A 320 -8.89 7.89 8.80
C ASN A 320 -10.01 8.10 9.82
N THR A 321 -11.24 7.79 9.43
CA THR A 321 -12.49 8.02 10.17
C THR A 321 -13.20 6.74 10.59
N TYR A 322 -12.59 5.57 10.33
CA TYR A 322 -13.13 4.29 10.79
C TYR A 322 -13.29 4.24 12.31
N SER A 323 -14.34 3.58 12.79
CA SER A 323 -14.73 3.59 14.20
C SER A 323 -14.22 2.39 15.00
N GLY A 324 -13.88 1.27 14.35
CA GLY A 324 -13.22 0.15 15.00
C GLY A 324 -11.81 0.50 15.45
N GLY A 325 -11.28 -0.23 16.43
CA GLY A 325 -9.95 0.03 16.99
C GLY A 325 -8.82 -0.17 15.99
N THR A 326 -7.65 0.39 16.30
CA THR A 326 -6.39 0.06 15.62
C THR A 326 -5.52 -0.75 16.57
N THR A 327 -5.11 -1.95 16.19
CA THR A 327 -4.15 -2.76 16.95
C THR A 327 -2.82 -2.85 16.22
N VAL A 328 -1.73 -2.75 16.98
CA VAL A 328 -0.37 -2.98 16.50
C VAL A 328 0.24 -4.05 17.38
N ASP A 329 0.32 -5.26 16.83
CA ASP A 329 0.87 -6.42 17.54
C ASP A 329 2.34 -6.64 17.18
N SER A 330 2.72 -6.32 15.94
CA SER A 330 4.09 -6.32 15.45
C SER A 330 4.24 -5.41 14.21
N GLY A 331 5.46 -5.21 13.72
CA GLY A 331 5.74 -4.27 12.62
C GLY A 331 5.70 -2.80 13.03
N ASN A 332 5.65 -1.90 12.04
CA ASN A 332 5.64 -0.45 12.26
C ASN A 332 4.42 0.22 11.60
N LEU A 333 3.63 0.94 12.38
CA LEU A 333 2.54 1.79 11.90
C LEU A 333 2.96 3.27 11.99
N TRP A 334 3.13 3.92 10.85
CA TRP A 334 3.44 5.34 10.78
C TRP A 334 2.19 6.17 10.46
N LEU A 335 1.89 7.19 11.25
CA LEU A 335 0.76 8.09 11.06
C LEU A 335 1.27 9.47 10.68
N SER A 336 0.98 9.88 9.44
CA SER A 336 1.21 11.25 8.94
C SER A 336 -0.07 12.03 8.69
N GLY A 337 -1.21 11.34 8.60
CA GLY A 337 -2.55 11.93 8.52
C GLY A 337 -3.22 12.02 9.89
N SER A 338 -4.50 11.63 9.94
CA SER A 338 -5.29 11.60 11.17
C SER A 338 -5.97 10.25 11.39
N LEU A 339 -6.27 9.93 12.64
CA LEU A 339 -6.92 8.69 13.04
C LEU A 339 -8.03 8.95 14.07
N ALA A 340 -9.26 8.53 13.78
CA ALA A 340 -10.39 8.68 14.69
C ALA A 340 -10.45 7.60 15.80
N SER A 341 -9.95 6.39 15.53
CA SER A 341 -10.05 5.25 16.44
C SER A 341 -9.09 5.32 17.63
N ASN A 342 -9.40 4.57 18.69
CA ASN A 342 -8.40 4.23 19.72
C ASN A 342 -7.32 3.30 19.17
N VAL A 343 -6.11 3.38 19.75
CA VAL A 343 -4.96 2.54 19.38
C VAL A 343 -4.54 1.66 20.55
N THR A 344 -4.32 0.37 20.29
CA THR A 344 -3.70 -0.57 21.22
C THR A 344 -2.37 -1.08 20.67
N LEU A 345 -1.31 -0.93 21.45
CA LEU A 345 0.06 -1.32 21.13
C LEU A 345 0.47 -2.48 22.03
N SER A 346 0.33 -3.71 21.54
CA SER A 346 0.76 -4.90 22.27
C SER A 346 2.21 -5.28 21.95
N GLY A 347 2.72 -4.82 20.80
CA GLY A 347 4.11 -4.92 20.37
C GLY A 347 4.40 -3.88 19.27
N GLY A 348 5.44 -4.14 18.47
CA GLY A 348 5.80 -3.30 17.32
C GLY A 348 6.05 -1.82 17.67
N SER A 349 5.87 -0.96 16.67
CA SER A 349 5.99 0.48 16.81
C SER A 349 4.80 1.21 16.19
N PHE A 350 4.35 2.29 16.83
CA PHE A 350 3.37 3.22 16.26
C PHE A 350 3.80 4.65 16.52
N GLY A 351 3.67 5.52 15.53
CA GLY A 351 3.93 6.94 15.76
C GLY A 351 3.99 7.78 14.51
N GLY A 352 4.56 8.97 14.64
CA GLY A 352 4.71 9.95 13.55
C GLY A 352 4.20 11.35 13.92
N PRO A 353 4.07 12.25 12.95
CA PRO A 353 3.61 13.63 13.20
C PRO A 353 2.08 13.82 13.18
N GLY A 354 1.31 12.73 13.02
CA GLY A 354 -0.13 12.81 12.86
C GLY A 354 -0.93 13.09 14.14
N THR A 355 -2.26 13.07 13.99
CA THR A 355 -3.20 13.31 15.10
C THR A 355 -4.13 12.12 15.31
N ILE A 356 -4.26 11.68 16.56
CA ILE A 356 -5.18 10.63 16.99
C ILE A 356 -6.30 11.28 17.79
N ASN A 357 -7.52 11.24 17.27
CA ASN A 357 -8.73 11.73 17.92
C ASN A 357 -9.32 10.69 18.89
N GLY A 358 -8.44 9.94 19.55
CA GLY A 358 -8.74 8.79 20.40
C GLY A 358 -7.66 8.62 21.47
N SER A 359 -7.78 7.55 22.26
CA SER A 359 -6.78 7.19 23.27
C SER A 359 -5.80 6.14 22.75
N VAL A 360 -4.58 6.16 23.29
CA VAL A 360 -3.53 5.17 23.00
C VAL A 360 -3.23 4.37 24.27
N THR A 361 -3.33 3.05 24.17
CA THR A 361 -2.93 2.13 25.22
C THR A 361 -1.71 1.34 24.75
N ASN A 362 -0.58 1.52 25.42
CA ASN A 362 0.65 0.77 25.17
C ASN A 362 0.86 -0.26 26.28
N THR A 363 0.92 -1.54 25.90
CA THR A 363 1.10 -2.67 26.81
C THR A 363 2.37 -3.47 26.55
N GLY A 364 3.13 -3.14 25.51
CA GLY A 364 4.38 -3.82 25.14
C GLY A 364 5.08 -3.33 23.87
N GLY A 365 4.57 -2.29 23.21
CA GLY A 365 5.15 -1.71 21.99
C GLY A 365 5.92 -0.41 22.23
N THR A 366 6.27 0.25 21.13
CA THR A 366 6.94 1.55 21.12
C THR A 366 6.04 2.63 20.54
N LEU A 367 5.68 3.65 21.32
CA LEU A 367 5.02 4.86 20.83
C LEU A 367 6.07 5.88 20.40
N ILE A 368 6.02 6.39 19.16
CA ILE A 368 7.04 7.28 18.60
C ILE A 368 6.46 8.67 18.33
N SER A 369 7.01 9.71 18.97
CA SER A 369 6.77 11.10 18.62
C SER A 369 7.97 11.66 17.87
N GLN A 370 7.87 11.71 16.54
CA GLN A 370 8.93 12.20 15.66
C GLN A 370 8.34 12.74 14.35
N ALA A 371 8.96 13.80 13.82
CA ALA A 371 8.57 14.43 12.58
C ALA A 371 9.78 14.78 11.70
N ALA A 372 9.50 15.12 10.44
CA ALA A 372 10.48 15.82 9.60
C ALA A 372 10.76 17.24 10.15
N VAL A 373 11.80 17.89 9.61
CA VAL A 373 12.25 19.23 9.98
C VAL A 373 11.08 20.23 10.13
N GLY A 374 10.94 20.82 11.32
CA GLY A 374 9.94 21.85 11.61
C GLY A 374 8.51 21.35 11.80
N GLY A 375 8.29 20.02 11.77
CA GLY A 375 7.00 19.40 12.07
C GLY A 375 6.72 19.30 13.58
N GLN A 376 5.46 19.11 13.92
CA GLN A 376 5.02 18.79 15.28
C GLN A 376 5.23 17.30 15.59
N GLY A 377 5.41 16.97 16.87
CA GLY A 377 5.34 15.57 17.32
C GLY A 377 3.92 15.01 17.25
N LEU A 378 3.77 13.75 17.66
CA LEU A 378 2.49 13.05 17.66
C LEU A 378 1.50 13.75 18.60
N THR A 379 0.24 13.89 18.17
CA THR A 379 -0.83 14.48 18.98
C THR A 379 -1.94 13.46 19.27
N LEU A 380 -2.32 13.35 20.55
CA LEU A 380 -3.41 12.52 21.04
C LEU A 380 -4.43 13.43 21.70
N THR A 381 -5.67 13.48 21.20
CA THR A 381 -6.73 14.25 21.86
C THR A 381 -7.32 13.51 23.06
N GLY A 382 -7.11 12.19 23.12
CA GLY A 382 -7.51 11.33 24.23
C GLY A 382 -6.42 11.15 25.28
N ASN A 383 -6.46 10.00 25.95
CA ASN A 383 -5.50 9.63 26.98
C ASN A 383 -4.35 8.81 26.42
N TYR A 384 -3.20 8.89 27.08
CA TYR A 384 -2.10 7.95 26.88
C TYR A 384 -1.94 7.07 28.12
N THR A 385 -1.91 5.74 27.94
CA THR A 385 -1.64 4.79 29.02
C THR A 385 -0.49 3.88 28.63
N ALA A 386 0.58 3.86 29.43
CA ALA A 386 1.72 2.96 29.30
C ALA A 386 1.83 2.03 30.51
N ASN A 387 2.39 0.84 30.32
CA ASN A 387 2.78 -0.06 31.40
C ASN A 387 4.31 -0.21 31.48
N SER A 388 4.81 -1.05 32.39
CA SER A 388 6.25 -1.24 32.59
C SER A 388 6.98 -1.90 31.40
N ALA A 389 6.27 -2.51 30.46
CA ALA A 389 6.82 -3.11 29.25
C ALA A 389 6.81 -2.14 28.05
N SER A 390 6.18 -0.98 28.18
CA SER A 390 6.07 0.02 27.12
C SER A 390 7.34 0.83 26.92
N THR A 391 7.58 1.25 25.67
CA THR A 391 8.52 2.32 25.34
C THR A 391 7.77 3.54 24.81
N THR A 392 8.14 4.73 25.29
CA THR A 392 7.74 6.02 24.72
C THR A 392 8.99 6.69 24.15
N ALA A 393 9.09 6.76 22.83
CA ALA A 393 10.23 7.31 22.11
C ALA A 393 9.92 8.73 21.61
N ILE A 394 10.77 9.70 21.95
CA ILE A 394 10.52 11.13 21.70
C ILE A 394 11.75 11.76 21.07
N ALA A 395 11.59 12.30 19.87
CA ALA A 395 12.63 13.11 19.25
C ALA A 395 12.69 14.50 19.91
N LEU A 396 13.91 14.96 20.22
CA LEU A 396 14.09 16.32 20.72
C LEU A 396 13.52 17.34 19.71
N GLY A 397 12.75 18.32 20.21
CA GLY A 397 12.00 19.27 19.38
C GLY A 397 10.66 18.75 18.82
N ASN A 398 10.30 17.49 19.06
CA ASN A 398 9.00 16.91 18.67
C ASN A 398 8.29 16.33 19.90
N PRO A 399 7.84 17.19 20.84
CA PRO A 399 7.16 16.72 22.03
C PRO A 399 5.91 15.92 21.67
N LEU A 400 5.67 14.83 22.41
CA LEU A 400 4.40 14.13 22.40
C LEU A 400 3.34 15.04 23.04
N THR A 401 2.19 15.21 22.40
CA THR A 401 1.08 15.99 22.95
C THR A 401 -0.08 15.09 23.30
N VAL A 402 -0.54 15.12 24.55
CA VAL A 402 -1.65 14.33 25.08
C VAL A 402 -2.67 15.26 25.73
N ASP A 403 -3.75 15.63 25.04
CA ASP A 403 -4.72 16.60 25.61
C ASP A 403 -5.40 16.06 26.88
N GLY A 404 -5.57 14.73 26.97
CA GLY A 404 -6.08 14.03 28.15
C GLY A 404 -5.02 13.74 29.22
N SER A 405 -5.22 12.63 29.96
CA SER A 405 -4.26 12.17 30.97
C SER A 405 -3.17 11.31 30.36
N ALA A 406 -1.92 11.52 30.77
CA ALA A 406 -0.79 10.66 30.47
C ALA A 406 -0.42 9.80 31.69
N SER A 407 -0.68 8.50 31.61
CA SER A 407 -0.21 7.50 32.58
C SER A 407 1.13 6.94 32.12
N LEU A 408 2.22 7.42 32.72
CA LEU A 408 3.60 7.14 32.30
C LEU A 408 4.21 5.96 33.08
N ALA A 409 4.85 5.05 32.34
CA ALA A 409 5.57 3.89 32.85
C ALA A 409 6.60 3.42 31.82
N GLY A 410 7.42 2.42 32.18
CA GLY A 410 8.32 1.76 31.24
C GLY A 410 9.54 2.60 30.88
N ILE A 411 9.89 2.63 29.60
CA ILE A 411 11.12 3.25 29.07
C ILE A 411 10.79 4.57 28.38
N LEU A 412 11.52 5.64 28.74
CA LEU A 412 11.64 6.84 27.92
C LEU A 412 12.84 6.70 26.98
N GLU A 413 12.60 6.57 25.69
CA GLU A 413 13.66 6.59 24.69
C GLU A 413 13.80 7.99 24.10
N ILE A 414 14.99 8.58 24.18
CA ILE A 414 15.28 9.85 23.52
C ILE A 414 15.73 9.56 22.09
N LEU A 415 15.05 10.15 21.11
CA LEU A 415 15.42 10.06 19.69
C LEU A 415 16.15 11.32 19.23
N ALA A 416 16.94 11.15 18.17
CA ALA A 416 17.67 12.27 17.58
C ALA A 416 16.68 13.31 17.01
N PRO A 417 16.94 14.61 17.23
CA PRO A 417 16.18 15.65 16.55
C PRO A 417 16.42 15.61 15.04
N ALA A 418 15.55 16.28 14.29
CA ALA A 418 15.84 16.59 12.89
C ALA A 418 17.16 17.37 12.77
N THR A 419 17.95 17.16 11.71
CA THR A 419 19.32 17.69 11.58
C THR A 419 19.43 19.22 11.61
N THR A 420 18.32 19.93 11.38
CA THR A 420 18.24 21.39 11.41
C THR A 420 17.78 21.93 12.76
N TYR A 421 17.30 21.07 13.65
CA TYR A 421 16.83 21.45 14.97
C TYR A 421 18.00 21.42 15.95
N THR A 422 18.19 22.51 16.68
CA THR A 422 19.21 22.62 17.73
C THR A 422 18.50 22.58 19.07
N PRO A 423 18.67 21.50 19.87
CA PRO A 423 18.10 21.43 21.20
C PRO A 423 18.57 22.58 22.08
N THR A 424 17.64 23.12 22.86
CA THR A 424 17.88 24.13 23.88
C THR A 424 18.30 23.49 25.19
N SER A 425 18.70 24.28 26.19
CA SER A 425 19.12 23.73 27.49
C SER A 425 17.99 23.06 28.27
N THR A 426 16.74 23.38 27.95
CA THR A 426 15.54 22.84 28.60
C THR A 426 14.51 22.51 27.53
N GLU A 427 14.19 21.23 27.36
CA GLU A 427 13.23 20.75 26.36
C GLU A 427 11.96 20.25 27.01
N THR A 428 10.83 20.51 26.36
CA THR A 428 9.59 19.80 26.66
C THR A 428 9.60 18.48 25.90
N LEU A 429 9.40 17.38 26.61
CA LEU A 429 9.30 16.04 26.01
C LEU A 429 7.84 15.64 25.80
N ILE A 430 6.98 15.93 26.77
CA ILE A 430 5.55 15.60 26.70
C ILE A 430 4.74 16.79 27.21
N ASN A 431 3.72 17.20 26.46
CA ASN A 431 2.64 18.03 26.94
C ASN A 431 1.46 17.13 27.33
N TYR A 432 0.84 17.38 28.49
CA TYR A 432 -0.32 16.61 28.92
C TYR A 432 -1.39 17.42 29.65
N GLY A 433 -2.64 16.98 29.59
CA GLY A 433 -3.74 17.51 30.39
C GLY A 433 -3.57 17.22 31.89
N SER A 434 -3.11 16.02 32.23
CA SER A 434 -2.66 15.62 33.57
C SER A 434 -1.68 14.45 33.47
N GLU A 435 -0.94 14.17 34.54
CA GLU A 435 0.04 13.10 34.57
C GLU A 435 -0.14 12.22 35.80
N THR A 436 0.13 10.93 35.62
CA THR A 436 0.28 9.95 36.69
C THR A 436 1.41 8.98 36.35
N GLY A 437 2.31 8.74 37.31
CA GLY A 437 3.38 7.76 37.16
C GLY A 437 4.76 8.40 36.94
N SER A 438 5.64 7.68 36.26
CA SER A 438 6.96 8.15 35.82
C SER A 438 7.63 7.04 34.99
N PHE A 439 8.59 7.41 34.15
CA PHE A 439 9.40 6.42 33.45
C PHE A 439 10.32 5.67 34.43
N GLY A 440 10.37 4.35 34.31
CA GLY A 440 11.22 3.49 35.12
C GLY A 440 12.67 3.46 34.67
N SER A 441 12.93 3.76 33.39
CA SER A 441 14.28 3.94 32.85
C SER A 441 14.29 4.87 31.65
N GLN A 442 15.49 5.30 31.26
CA GLN A 442 15.71 6.14 30.10
C GLN A 442 16.78 5.52 29.20
N THR A 443 16.55 5.53 27.89
CA THR A 443 17.47 5.05 26.85
C THR A 443 17.67 6.12 25.77
N TYR A 444 18.62 5.88 24.87
CA TYR A 444 18.94 6.78 23.76
C TYR A 444 18.94 5.99 22.46
N GLY A 445 18.16 6.47 21.49
CA GLY A 445 18.16 5.94 20.13
C GLY A 445 19.44 6.29 19.39
N ALA A 446 19.61 5.69 18.22
CA ALA A 446 20.77 5.96 17.37
C ALA A 446 20.86 7.45 16.98
N GLY A 447 22.08 7.99 16.95
CA GLY A 447 22.34 9.36 16.50
C GLY A 447 22.02 10.46 17.53
N VAL A 448 21.75 10.12 18.79
CA VAL A 448 21.59 11.11 19.86
C VAL A 448 22.95 11.55 20.40
N TYR A 449 23.28 12.82 20.23
CA TYR A 449 24.49 13.46 20.75
C TYR A 449 24.19 14.43 21.89
N TRP A 450 23.12 14.20 22.64
CA TRP A 450 22.73 15.01 23.80
C TRP A 450 22.48 14.13 25.01
N THR A 451 22.85 14.63 26.18
CA THR A 451 22.48 14.04 27.46
C THR A 451 21.20 14.72 27.92
N VAL A 452 20.17 13.92 28.19
CA VAL A 452 18.88 14.36 28.75
C VAL A 452 18.84 13.94 30.21
N SER A 453 18.67 14.90 31.12
CA SER A 453 18.70 14.69 32.57
C SER A 453 17.68 15.59 33.28
N ASN A 454 17.54 15.44 34.61
CA ASN A 454 16.63 16.23 35.44
C ASN A 454 15.19 16.25 34.91
N LEU A 455 14.63 15.07 34.64
CA LEU A 455 13.23 14.94 34.26
C LEU A 455 12.33 15.58 35.32
N SER A 456 11.57 16.59 34.92
CA SER A 456 10.67 17.36 35.77
C SER A 456 9.24 17.13 35.31
N TYR A 457 8.50 16.35 36.11
CA TYR A 457 7.09 16.01 35.91
C TYR A 457 6.22 17.13 36.48
N GLY A 458 5.95 18.14 35.65
CA GLY A 458 5.09 19.25 36.02
C GLY A 458 3.60 18.90 35.94
N SER A 459 2.72 19.84 36.28
CA SER A 459 1.27 19.61 36.20
C SER A 459 0.70 19.51 34.79
N LYS A 460 1.45 19.99 33.78
CA LYS A 460 1.02 20.04 32.36
C LYS A 460 2.08 19.61 31.35
N ALA A 461 3.31 19.38 31.80
CA ALA A 461 4.40 19.00 30.91
C ALA A 461 5.50 18.25 31.64
N LEU A 462 6.08 17.27 30.94
CA LEU A 462 7.37 16.69 31.26
C LEU A 462 8.45 17.50 30.54
N THR A 463 9.34 18.11 31.33
CA THR A 463 10.50 18.85 30.81
C THR A 463 11.79 18.18 31.24
N ALA A 464 12.87 18.42 30.50
CA ALA A 464 14.18 17.86 30.79
C ALA A 464 15.29 18.87 30.50
N THR A 465 16.38 18.77 31.27
CA THR A 465 17.62 19.47 30.95
C THR A 465 18.31 18.72 29.81
N VAL A 466 18.69 19.44 28.76
CA VAL A 466 19.40 18.88 27.62
C VAL A 466 20.77 19.54 27.51
N THR A 467 21.81 18.72 27.55
CA THR A 467 23.20 19.19 27.41
C THR A 467 23.80 18.54 26.17
N ALA A 468 24.43 19.33 25.31
CA ALA A 468 25.19 18.78 24.18
C ALA A 468 26.23 17.79 24.74
N SER A 469 26.13 16.53 24.32
CA SER A 469 27.12 15.53 24.66
C SER A 469 28.37 15.85 23.86
N ASN A 470 29.48 15.79 24.56
CA ASN A 470 30.78 15.95 23.96
C ASN A 470 31.22 14.58 23.41
N VAL A 471 32.15 14.54 22.44
CA VAL A 471 32.56 13.30 21.76
C VAL A 471 32.99 12.22 22.77
N ALA A 472 33.64 12.62 23.87
CA ALA A 472 34.03 11.70 24.94
C ALA A 472 32.86 11.12 25.74
N GLN A 473 31.83 11.92 26.02
CA GLN A 473 30.62 11.48 26.72
C GLN A 473 29.81 10.51 25.85
N THR A 474 29.66 10.80 24.55
CA THR A 474 28.98 9.88 23.63
C THR A 474 29.72 8.56 23.50
N SER A 475 31.06 8.58 23.41
CA SER A 475 31.85 7.35 23.35
C SER A 475 31.79 6.52 24.63
N ALA A 476 31.60 7.14 25.79
CA ALA A 476 31.44 6.43 27.06
C ALA A 476 30.08 5.72 27.21
N LEU A 477 29.08 6.10 26.41
CA LEU A 477 27.73 5.52 26.41
C LEU A 477 27.57 4.37 25.40
N LEU A 478 28.57 4.14 24.51
CA LEU A 478 28.54 3.05 23.54
C LEU A 478 28.84 1.69 24.21
N PRO A 479 27.99 0.66 24.02
CA PRO A 479 28.27 -0.68 24.53
C PRO A 479 29.60 -1.24 23.99
N GLY A 480 30.52 -1.61 24.88
CA GLY A 480 31.82 -2.19 24.51
C GLY A 480 32.94 -1.20 24.21
N ALA A 481 32.77 0.10 24.50
CA ALA A 481 33.83 1.08 24.34
C ALA A 481 35.03 0.79 25.28
N ASP A 482 36.21 0.61 24.70
CA ASP A 482 37.45 0.36 25.43
C ASP A 482 38.18 1.66 25.83
N ALA A 483 39.21 1.54 26.67
CA ALA A 483 39.97 2.70 27.16
C ALA A 483 40.60 3.53 26.03
N VAL A 484 40.94 2.90 24.89
CA VAL A 484 41.55 3.58 23.74
C VAL A 484 40.51 4.41 23.00
N THR A 485 39.31 3.87 22.83
CA THR A 485 38.16 4.56 22.23
C THR A 485 37.78 5.79 23.04
N LEU A 486 37.69 5.66 24.38
CA LEU A 486 37.42 6.81 25.25
C LEU A 486 38.53 7.87 25.20
N ALA A 487 39.82 7.47 25.22
CA ALA A 487 40.93 8.42 25.15
C ALA A 487 40.99 9.16 23.81
N THR A 488 40.69 8.47 22.71
CA THR A 488 40.61 9.07 21.36
C THR A 488 39.48 10.09 21.29
N ALA A 489 38.30 9.73 21.82
CA ALA A 489 37.14 10.60 21.89
C ALA A 489 37.39 11.85 22.74
N GLN A 490 38.10 11.70 23.86
CA GLN A 490 38.58 12.83 24.69
C GLN A 490 39.53 13.74 23.91
N GLY A 491 40.48 13.18 23.14
CA GLY A 491 41.40 13.97 22.31
C GLY A 491 40.71 14.76 21.20
N VAL A 492 39.74 14.14 20.52
CA VAL A 492 38.91 14.82 19.51
C VAL A 492 38.09 15.94 20.15
N GLN A 493 37.45 15.66 21.29
CA GLN A 493 36.66 16.67 22.01
C GLN A 493 37.51 17.86 22.45
N ALA A 494 38.70 17.61 23.00
CA ALA A 494 39.62 18.66 23.41
C ALA A 494 40.05 19.53 22.22
N SER A 495 40.23 18.92 21.04
CA SER A 495 40.58 19.62 19.81
C SER A 495 39.43 20.50 19.29
N LEU A 496 38.18 20.04 19.42
CA LEU A 496 36.98 20.81 19.07
C LEU A 496 36.71 21.98 20.04
N GLN A 497 37.19 21.89 21.28
CA GLN A 497 37.05 22.92 22.32
C GLN A 497 38.19 23.94 22.34
N GLN A 498 39.24 23.75 21.53
CA GLN A 498 40.27 24.77 21.35
C GLN A 498 39.61 26.03 20.75
N PRO A 499 39.63 27.19 21.44
CA PRO A 499 39.19 28.41 20.82
C PRO A 499 40.09 28.66 19.60
N MET A 500 39.51 28.95 18.43
CA MET A 500 40.24 29.55 17.32
C MET A 500 40.67 30.96 17.74
N ALA A 501 41.62 31.05 18.66
CA ALA A 501 42.31 32.27 19.02
C ALA A 501 43.22 32.61 17.84
N GLY A 502 42.68 33.38 16.90
CA GLY A 502 43.49 34.15 15.98
C GLY A 502 44.33 35.14 16.80
N THR A 503 45.49 34.72 17.26
CA THR A 503 46.52 35.64 17.77
C THR A 503 47.03 36.47 16.60
N PRO A 504 46.95 37.81 16.64
CA PRO A 504 47.50 38.66 15.60
C PRO A 504 49.03 38.53 15.63
N ARG A 505 49.59 38.01 14.54
CA ARG A 505 51.05 37.88 14.38
C ARG A 505 51.64 39.29 14.24
N SER A 506 52.22 39.81 15.31
CA SER A 506 53.05 41.01 15.25
C SER A 506 54.31 40.70 14.43
N VAL A 507 54.46 41.41 13.32
CA VAL A 507 55.66 41.34 12.47
C VAL A 507 56.67 42.37 13.00
N PRO A 508 57.90 41.97 13.40
CA PRO A 508 58.95 42.93 13.72
C PRO A 508 59.43 43.59 12.43
N ARG A 509 59.32 44.92 12.35
CA ARG A 509 59.98 45.75 11.34
C ARG A 509 61.46 45.89 11.67
N THR A 510 62.35 45.44 10.78
CA THR A 510 63.62 46.12 10.49
C THR A 510 63.99 45.98 9.00
N PRO A 511 64.71 46.95 8.40
CA PRO A 511 64.70 47.18 6.95
C PRO A 511 66.03 46.81 6.26
N ALA A 512 65.97 46.27 5.04
CA ALA A 512 67.09 46.31 4.10
C ALA A 512 66.63 46.30 2.63
N SER A 513 66.83 47.47 2.01
CA SER A 513 67.02 47.85 0.60
C SER A 513 66.73 46.86 -0.55
N TRP A 514 65.84 47.29 -1.45
CA TRP A 514 65.83 46.92 -2.87
C TRP A 514 66.12 48.17 -3.73
N PRO A 515 66.95 48.09 -4.79
CA PRO A 515 66.91 49.04 -5.90
C PRO A 515 66.08 48.48 -7.07
N THR A 516 65.07 49.25 -7.48
CA THR A 516 64.41 49.24 -8.80
C THR A 516 65.30 49.99 -9.81
N PRO A 517 65.19 49.85 -11.16
CA PRO A 517 64.07 50.36 -12.00
C PRO A 517 63.85 49.56 -13.34
N ARG A 518 62.95 49.81 -14.31
CA ARG A 518 61.98 50.87 -14.68
C ARG A 518 60.96 50.34 -15.74
N SER A 519 59.74 50.88 -15.67
CA SER A 519 58.69 51.14 -16.69
C SER A 519 58.91 50.88 -18.20
N SER A 520 57.85 50.46 -18.93
CA SER A 520 56.94 51.39 -19.69
C SER A 520 55.84 50.72 -20.55
N TRP A 521 54.65 51.30 -20.45
CA TRP A 521 53.37 51.24 -21.16
C TRP A 521 53.24 50.97 -22.69
N ARG A 522 52.09 50.35 -23.06
CA ARG A 522 50.96 50.81 -23.94
C ARG A 522 50.65 50.11 -25.30
N ARG A 523 49.35 49.74 -25.41
CA ARG A 523 48.33 49.91 -26.50
C ARG A 523 47.80 48.68 -27.28
N VAL A 524 46.45 48.66 -27.29
CA VAL A 524 45.32 47.92 -27.94
C VAL A 524 45.32 48.16 -29.48
N PRO A 525 44.73 47.35 -30.43
CA PRO A 525 43.26 47.09 -30.52
C PRO A 525 42.68 45.83 -31.23
N MET A 526 41.34 45.71 -31.08
CA MET A 526 40.35 44.79 -31.68
C MET A 526 40.27 44.76 -33.23
N ARG A 527 39.80 43.62 -33.81
CA ARG A 527 38.60 43.52 -34.69
C ARG A 527 38.22 42.06 -35.10
N ARG A 528 36.91 41.78 -35.10
CA ARG A 528 36.14 40.63 -35.67
C ARG A 528 36.00 40.74 -37.22
N PRO A 529 35.20 39.91 -37.96
CA PRO A 529 34.90 38.45 -37.98
C PRO A 529 34.98 37.86 -39.44
N THR A 530 34.74 36.55 -39.67
CA THR A 530 33.80 35.95 -40.69
C THR A 530 34.07 34.49 -41.08
N ARG A 531 33.03 33.66 -40.88
CA ARG A 531 32.38 32.59 -41.69
C ARG A 531 33.07 31.91 -42.91
N ALA A 532 32.75 30.60 -43.02
CA ALA A 532 32.37 29.79 -44.20
C ALA A 532 33.37 28.74 -44.73
N SER A 533 32.78 27.56 -45.02
CA SER A 533 33.31 26.24 -45.37
C SER A 533 33.98 26.15 -46.77
N PRO A 534 34.40 24.94 -47.23
CA PRO A 534 33.49 23.91 -47.77
C PRO A 534 33.34 22.66 -46.89
#